data_AF-A0A7W7WDZ9-F1
#
_entry.id   AF-A0A7W7WDZ9-F1
#
_cell.length_a   1.000
_cell.length_b   1.000
_cell.length_c   1.000
_cell.angle_alpha   90.00
_cell.angle_beta   90.00
_cell.angle_gamma   90.00
#
_symmetry.space_group_name_H-M   'P 1'
#
loop_
_entity.id
_entity.type
_entity.pdbx_description
1 polymer ?
#
loop_
_entity_poly.entity_id
_entity_poly.type
_entity_poly.pdbx_seq_one_letter_code
_entity_poly.pdbx_strand_id
1 'polypeptide(L)'
;MPEEITYDPDTATLHVGAGQISPVRPEVWAYEVSGWRVVKRWFDYRKKNPAGRRSSPLDDINPKEWSAEFTTELLQLLNVLTLCVELEPEQADLLERICSGPLITVTDLELGKVLPVSPGSRKPPTAESPNAPTLM
;
A
#
# COMPACT_ATOMS: atom_id res chain seq x y z
N MET A 1 -7.17 -6.24 25.97
CA MET A 1 -7.19 -6.19 24.50
C MET A 1 -8.62 -6.09 23.99
N PRO A 2 -8.92 -5.17 23.05
CA PRO A 2 -10.20 -5.12 22.35
C PRO A 2 -10.46 -6.39 21.54
N GLU A 3 -11.72 -6.80 21.43
CA GLU A 3 -12.14 -7.94 20.60
C GLU A 3 -12.50 -7.51 19.19
N GLU A 4 -13.10 -6.33 19.06
CA GLU A 4 -13.65 -5.82 17.82
C GLU A 4 -13.29 -4.35 17.61
N ILE A 5 -13.29 -3.98 16.33
CA ILE A 5 -13.24 -2.60 15.85
C ILE A 5 -14.46 -2.39 14.96
N THR A 6 -15.26 -1.38 15.28
CA THR A 6 -16.49 -1.07 14.54
C THR A 6 -16.51 0.41 14.18
N TYR A 7 -17.39 0.76 13.24
CA TYR A 7 -17.51 2.12 12.75
C TYR A 7 -18.98 2.50 12.68
N ASP A 8 -19.29 3.65 13.25
CA ASP A 8 -20.59 4.30 13.16
C ASP A 8 -20.51 5.40 12.07
N PRO A 9 -21.19 5.21 10.92
CA PRO A 9 -21.20 6.20 9.85
C PRO A 9 -22.02 7.45 10.19
N ASP A 10 -23.00 7.36 11.09
CA ASP A 10 -23.87 8.49 11.44
C ASP A 10 -23.11 9.54 12.26
N THR A 11 -22.18 9.07 13.09
CA THR A 11 -21.33 9.93 13.93
C THR A 11 -19.88 10.03 13.44
N ALA A 12 -19.54 9.36 12.34
CA ALA A 12 -18.17 9.21 11.84
C ALA A 12 -17.20 8.73 12.94
N THR A 13 -17.63 7.76 13.76
CA THR A 13 -16.88 7.32 14.95
C THR A 13 -16.34 5.91 14.78
N LEU A 14 -15.04 5.75 15.01
CA LEU A 14 -14.37 4.46 15.08
C LEU A 14 -14.32 3.99 16.54
N HIS A 15 -14.93 2.84 16.83
CA HIS A 15 -14.94 2.25 18.16
C HIS A 15 -13.90 1.14 18.26
N VAL A 16 -13.07 1.18 19.31
CA VAL A 16 -12.01 0.21 19.58
C VAL A 16 -12.13 -0.25 21.03
N GLY A 17 -12.82 -1.37 21.26
CA GLY A 17 -13.17 -1.81 22.61
C GLY A 17 -14.00 -0.76 23.34
N ALA A 18 -13.50 -0.25 24.47
CA ALA A 18 -14.15 0.83 25.24
C ALA A 18 -13.74 2.24 24.79
N GLY A 19 -12.77 2.37 23.87
CA GLY A 19 -12.31 3.65 23.34
C GLY A 19 -13.02 4.03 22.04
N GLN A 20 -12.95 5.31 21.70
CA GLN A 20 -13.49 5.84 20.45
C GLN A 20 -12.59 6.92 19.85
N ILE A 21 -12.57 7.00 18.53
CA ILE A 21 -11.85 8.03 17.76
C ILE A 21 -12.86 8.66 16.79
N SER A 22 -12.98 9.98 16.83
CA SER A 22 -13.89 10.75 15.97
C SER A 22 -13.34 12.16 15.75
N PRO A 23 -13.54 12.77 14.57
CA PRO A 23 -14.17 12.18 13.38
C PRO A 23 -13.20 11.31 12.56
N VAL A 24 -13.70 10.22 11.97
CA VAL A 24 -13.02 9.39 10.98
C VAL A 24 -13.89 9.31 9.73
N ARG A 25 -13.37 9.79 8.60
CA ARG A 25 -14.10 9.82 7.33
C ARG A 25 -14.51 8.41 6.87
N PRO A 26 -15.71 8.21 6.29
CA PRO A 26 -16.14 6.90 5.79
C PRO A 26 -15.16 6.30 4.77
N GLU A 27 -14.60 7.13 3.88
CA GLU A 27 -13.60 6.71 2.89
C GLU A 27 -12.33 6.14 3.54
N VAL A 28 -11.89 6.72 4.66
CA VAL A 28 -10.72 6.26 5.41
C VAL A 28 -10.98 4.91 6.08
N TRP A 29 -12.17 4.73 6.65
CA TRP A 29 -12.58 3.43 7.18
C TRP A 29 -12.74 2.38 6.08
N ALA A 30 -13.24 2.78 4.90
CA ALA A 30 -13.46 1.93 3.75
C ALA A 30 -12.20 1.72 2.88
N TYR A 31 -11.06 2.35 3.22
CA TYR A 31 -9.86 2.28 2.39
C TYR A 31 -9.37 0.84 2.20
N GLU A 32 -9.22 0.44 0.94
CA GLU A 32 -8.89 -0.92 0.54
C GLU A 32 -7.67 -0.98 -0.38
N VAL A 33 -6.82 -1.98 -0.13
CA VAL A 33 -5.72 -2.36 -1.03
C VAL A 33 -5.88 -3.83 -1.36
N SER A 34 -6.02 -4.15 -2.66
CA SER A 34 -6.23 -5.53 -3.14
C SER A 34 -7.40 -6.25 -2.46
N GLY A 35 -8.50 -5.52 -2.21
CA GLY A 35 -9.71 -6.03 -1.53
C GLY A 35 -9.58 -6.20 -0.02
N TRP A 36 -8.50 -5.69 0.59
CA TRP A 36 -8.30 -5.73 2.04
C TRP A 36 -8.50 -4.35 2.66
N ARG A 37 -9.46 -4.25 3.57
CA ARG A 37 -9.70 -3.05 4.38
C ARG A 37 -8.54 -2.79 5.32
N VAL A 38 -7.78 -1.73 5.10
CA VAL A 38 -6.48 -1.50 5.74
C VAL A 38 -6.63 -1.35 7.26
N VAL A 39 -7.53 -0.49 7.73
CA VAL A 39 -7.76 -0.26 9.18
C VAL A 39 -8.19 -1.55 9.87
N LYS A 40 -9.16 -2.27 9.29
CA LYS A 40 -9.65 -3.54 9.84
C LYS A 40 -8.53 -4.58 9.91
N ARG A 41 -7.74 -4.72 8.84
CA ARG A 41 -6.65 -5.70 8.77
C ARG A 41 -5.55 -5.38 9.77
N TRP A 42 -5.19 -4.10 9.92
CA TRP A 42 -4.22 -3.65 10.92
C TRP A 42 -4.68 -4.00 12.35
N PHE A 43 -5.96 -3.79 12.66
CA PHE A 43 -6.55 -4.17 13.95
C PHE A 43 -6.62 -5.68 14.14
N ASP A 44 -6.96 -6.45 13.11
CA ASP A 44 -7.11 -7.91 13.20
C ASP A 44 -5.82 -8.61 13.69
N TYR A 45 -4.65 -8.03 13.45
CA TYR A 45 -3.37 -8.53 13.99
C TYR A 45 -3.07 -8.11 15.44
N ARG A 46 -3.83 -7.15 15.99
CA ARG A 46 -3.62 -6.56 17.32
C ARG A 46 -4.80 -6.76 18.27
N LYS A 47 -5.87 -7.45 17.86
CA LYS A 47 -7.02 -7.74 18.73
C LYS A 47 -6.71 -8.86 19.72
N LYS A 48 -7.60 -9.07 20.70
CA LYS A 48 -7.47 -10.08 21.76
C LYS A 48 -7.09 -11.47 21.25
N ASN A 49 -7.68 -11.89 20.13
CA ASN A 49 -7.34 -13.11 19.42
C ASN A 49 -6.85 -12.75 18.01
N PRO A 50 -5.54 -12.52 17.82
CA PRO A 50 -4.99 -12.08 16.55
C PRO A 50 -5.31 -13.03 15.41
N ALA A 51 -5.66 -12.47 14.26
CA ALA A 51 -5.84 -13.20 13.02
C ALA A 51 -4.48 -13.58 12.41
N GLY A 52 -4.42 -14.71 11.70
CA GLY A 52 -3.21 -15.17 11.03
C GLY A 52 -3.00 -16.67 11.19
N ARG A 53 -2.06 -17.20 10.40
CA ARG A 53 -1.64 -18.60 10.53
C ARG A 53 -0.70 -18.71 11.72
N ARG A 54 -0.97 -19.67 12.61
CA ARG A 54 0.01 -20.10 13.61
C ARG A 54 0.85 -21.23 13.03
N SER A 55 2.16 -21.02 13.07
CA SER A 55 3.19 -21.87 12.48
C SER A 55 4.23 -22.29 13.51
N SER A 56 4.38 -21.55 14.60
CA SER A 56 5.30 -21.84 15.69
C SER A 56 4.79 -21.30 17.03
N PRO A 57 5.34 -21.75 18.18
CA PRO A 57 5.02 -21.19 19.50
C PRO A 57 5.31 -19.69 19.63
N LEU A 58 6.16 -19.10 18.77
CA LEU A 58 6.40 -17.66 18.77
C LEU A 58 5.15 -16.87 18.35
N ASP A 59 4.25 -17.46 17.55
CA ASP A 59 3.02 -16.80 17.10
C ASP A 59 2.01 -16.61 18.25
N ASP A 60 2.19 -17.30 19.37
CA ASP A 60 1.37 -17.12 20.58
C ASP A 60 1.87 -15.96 21.46
N ILE A 61 3.07 -15.42 21.19
CA ILE A 61 3.63 -14.28 21.91
C ILE A 61 3.01 -12.99 21.36
N ASN A 62 1.96 -12.51 22.05
CA ASN A 62 1.24 -11.30 21.66
C ASN A 62 1.12 -10.32 22.85
N PRO A 63 0.95 -9.02 22.57
CA PRO A 63 0.65 -8.03 23.60
C PRO A 63 -0.61 -8.40 24.39
N LYS A 64 -0.54 -8.23 25.71
CA LYS A 64 -1.63 -8.60 26.63
C LYS A 64 -2.62 -7.46 26.88
N GLU A 65 -2.22 -6.25 26.57
CA GLU A 65 -2.99 -5.03 26.78
C GLU A 65 -2.85 -4.07 25.61
N TRP A 66 -3.84 -3.18 25.48
CA TRP A 66 -3.82 -2.14 24.48
C TRP A 66 -2.99 -0.98 25.00
N SER A 67 -1.77 -0.85 24.50
CA SER A 67 -0.85 0.21 24.92
C SER A 67 -1.25 1.56 24.32
N ALA A 68 -0.75 2.65 24.92
CA ALA A 68 -0.85 3.98 24.33
C ALA A 68 -0.16 4.05 22.95
N GLU A 69 0.89 3.25 22.74
CA GLU A 69 1.59 3.13 21.46
C GLU A 69 0.66 2.61 20.35
N PHE A 70 -0.18 1.61 20.61
CA PHE A 70 -1.17 1.15 19.63
C PHE A 70 -2.21 2.21 19.27
N THR A 71 -2.62 3.05 20.22
CA THR A 71 -3.47 4.20 19.90
C THR A 71 -2.72 5.19 19.00
N THR A 72 -1.45 5.48 19.29
CA THR A 72 -0.62 6.36 18.45
C THR A 72 -0.45 5.80 17.03
N GLU A 73 -0.13 4.51 16.89
CA GLU A 73 -0.03 3.85 15.59
C GLU A 73 -1.35 3.91 14.81
N LEU A 74 -2.49 3.68 15.47
CA LEU A 74 -3.81 3.78 14.84
C LEU A 74 -4.09 5.19 14.35
N LEU A 75 -3.80 6.22 15.16
CA LEU A 75 -3.98 7.62 14.76
C LEU A 75 -3.08 7.99 13.58
N GLN A 76 -1.84 7.52 13.56
CA GLN A 76 -0.91 7.71 12.44
C GLN A 76 -1.42 7.02 11.17
N LEU A 77 -1.91 5.79 11.28
CA LEU A 77 -2.51 5.06 10.17
C LEU A 77 -3.70 5.83 9.59
N LEU A 78 -4.64 6.26 10.44
CA LEU A 78 -5.81 7.02 10.02
C LEU A 78 -5.41 8.33 9.33
N ASN A 79 -4.37 9.01 9.83
CA ASN A 79 -3.85 10.22 9.22
C ASN A 79 -3.26 9.96 7.82
N VAL A 80 -2.41 8.93 7.67
CA VAL A 80 -1.84 8.57 6.36
C VAL A 80 -2.94 8.21 5.37
N LEU A 81 -3.93 7.40 5.78
CA LEU A 81 -5.04 7.03 4.91
C LEU A 81 -5.91 8.24 4.53
N THR A 82 -6.08 9.21 5.43
CA THR A 82 -6.76 10.47 5.11
C THR A 82 -6.03 11.21 3.99
N LEU A 83 -4.72 11.35 4.09
CA LEU A 83 -3.90 11.98 3.04
C LEU A 83 -3.94 11.19 1.72
N CYS A 84 -3.97 9.85 1.79
CA CYS A 84 -4.15 9.03 0.59
C CYS A 84 -5.49 9.31 -0.09
N VAL A 85 -6.59 9.30 0.66
CA VAL A 85 -7.93 9.60 0.13
C VAL A 85 -7.99 11.01 -0.47
N GLU A 86 -7.33 11.99 0.14
CA GLU A 86 -7.27 13.36 -0.40
C GLU A 86 -6.52 13.46 -1.73
N LEU A 87 -5.52 12.61 -1.95
CA LEU A 87 -4.74 12.57 -3.19
C LEU A 87 -5.40 11.76 -4.32
N GLU A 88 -6.35 10.87 -4.01
CA GLU A 88 -6.97 9.97 -4.99
C GLU A 88 -7.55 10.69 -6.23
N PRO A 89 -8.26 11.84 -6.12
CA PRO A 89 -8.78 12.53 -7.30
C PRO A 89 -7.68 13.01 -8.26
N GLU A 90 -6.59 13.56 -7.73
CA GLU A 90 -5.45 14.03 -8.54
C GLU A 90 -4.72 12.85 -9.18
N GLN A 91 -4.60 11.73 -8.46
CA GLN A 91 -4.01 10.50 -9.00
C GLN A 91 -4.85 9.90 -10.13
N ALA A 92 -6.18 9.92 -9.99
CA ALA A 92 -7.11 9.45 -11.01
C ALA A 92 -7.04 10.31 -12.28
N ASP A 93 -7.03 11.64 -12.16
CA ASP A 93 -6.83 12.57 -13.28
C ASP A 93 -5.51 12.31 -14.00
N LEU A 94 -4.42 12.19 -13.24
CA LEU A 94 -3.10 11.93 -13.81
C LEU A 94 -3.07 10.60 -14.56
N LEU A 95 -3.65 9.55 -13.98
CA LEU A 95 -3.72 8.24 -14.61
C LEU A 95 -4.55 8.29 -15.90
N GLU A 96 -5.70 8.95 -15.89
CA GLU A 96 -6.54 9.12 -17.07
C GLU A 96 -5.80 9.86 -18.20
N ARG A 97 -5.10 10.95 -17.87
CA ARG A 97 -4.29 11.72 -18.84
C ARG A 97 -3.15 10.89 -19.43
N ILE A 98 -2.51 10.04 -18.62
CA ILE A 98 -1.46 9.15 -19.10
C ILE A 98 -2.06 8.07 -20.01
N CYS A 99 -3.16 7.43 -19.59
CA CYS A 99 -3.81 6.36 -20.33
C CYS A 99 -4.45 6.84 -21.65
N SER A 100 -4.91 8.10 -21.70
CA SER A 100 -5.47 8.73 -22.91
C SER A 100 -4.40 9.37 -23.80
N GLY A 101 -3.14 9.37 -23.36
CA GLY A 101 -2.02 9.96 -24.08
C GLY A 101 -1.69 9.23 -25.39
N PRO A 102 -0.99 9.91 -26.32
CA PRO A 102 -0.56 9.30 -27.57
C PRO A 102 0.38 8.12 -27.29
N LEU A 103 0.13 7.01 -27.98
CA LEU A 103 1.01 5.85 -27.93
C LEU A 103 2.16 6.01 -28.93
N ILE A 104 3.34 5.51 -28.56
CA ILE A 104 4.48 5.40 -29.48
C ILE A 104 4.17 4.30 -30.48
N THR A 105 4.10 4.66 -31.77
CA THR A 105 3.82 3.71 -32.85
C THR A 105 5.09 2.98 -33.29
N VAL A 106 4.93 1.90 -34.05
CA VAL A 106 6.05 1.21 -34.71
C VAL A 106 6.80 2.18 -35.63
N THR A 107 6.07 3.01 -36.38
CA THR A 107 6.66 4.01 -37.27
C THR A 107 7.52 5.03 -36.53
N ASP A 108 7.09 5.47 -35.34
CA ASP A 108 7.89 6.38 -34.50
C ASP A 108 9.21 5.70 -34.07
N LEU A 109 9.16 4.41 -33.73
CA LEU A 109 10.34 3.64 -33.36
C LEU A 109 11.28 3.37 -34.55
N GLU A 110 10.74 3.17 -35.75
CA GLU A 110 11.53 3.03 -36.98
C GLU A 110 12.21 4.35 -37.38
N LEU A 111 11.47 5.47 -37.32
CA LEU A 111 12.02 6.80 -37.58
C LEU A 111 13.13 7.15 -36.57
N GLY A 112 12.92 6.77 -35.30
CA GLY A 112 13.90 6.89 -34.22
C GLY A 112 15.06 5.90 -34.29
N LYS A 113 15.09 5.00 -35.29
CA LYS A 113 16.10 3.93 -35.45
C LYS A 113 16.23 3.00 -34.23
N VAL A 114 15.18 2.90 -33.43
CA VAL A 114 15.05 1.90 -32.36
C VAL A 114 14.67 0.56 -32.96
N LEU A 115 13.77 0.58 -33.96
CA LEU A 115 13.44 -0.57 -34.79
C LEU A 115 14.07 -0.47 -36.19
N PRO A 116 14.40 -1.63 -36.81
CA PRO A 116 14.37 -2.97 -36.25
C PRO A 116 15.48 -3.18 -35.20
N VAL A 117 15.19 -3.97 -34.17
CA VAL A 117 16.17 -4.29 -33.11
C VAL A 117 17.40 -4.94 -33.73
N SER A 118 18.59 -4.43 -33.40
CA SER A 118 19.85 -4.94 -33.93
C SER A 118 20.05 -6.42 -33.55
N PRO A 119 20.64 -7.27 -34.43
CA PRO A 119 20.86 -8.69 -34.12
C PRO A 119 21.70 -8.93 -32.85
N GLY A 120 22.59 -7.98 -32.50
CA GLY A 120 23.41 -8.04 -31.30
C GLY A 120 22.62 -7.85 -30.00
N SER A 121 21.53 -7.08 -30.03
CA SER A 121 20.70 -6.78 -28.85
C SER A 121 19.88 -7.98 -28.35
N ARG A 122 19.79 -9.06 -29.15
CA ARG A 122 19.15 -10.32 -28.74
C ARG A 122 20.11 -11.29 -28.04
N LYS A 123 21.42 -11.00 -28.07
CA LYS A 123 22.40 -11.81 -27.36
C LYS A 123 22.38 -11.43 -25.88
N PRO A 124 22.62 -12.39 -24.97
CA PRO A 124 22.84 -12.05 -23.57
C PRO A 124 23.97 -11.01 -23.46
N PRO A 125 23.91 -10.11 -22.46
CA PRO A 125 25.00 -9.17 -22.22
C PRO A 125 26.30 -9.95 -22.04
N THR A 126 27.35 -9.52 -22.73
CA THR A 126 28.69 -10.09 -22.56
C THR A 126 29.09 -9.86 -21.10
N ALA A 127 29.55 -10.91 -20.42
CA ALA A 127 30.09 -10.76 -19.07
C ALA A 127 31.14 -9.64 -19.07
N GLU A 128 31.09 -8.75 -18.08
CA GLU A 128 32.11 -7.72 -17.93
C GLU A 128 33.49 -8.38 -17.90
N SER A 129 34.39 -7.90 -18.76
CA SER A 129 35.79 -8.31 -18.70
C SER A 129 36.33 -7.96 -17.31
N PRO A 130 37.10 -8.85 -16.65
CA PRO A 130 37.67 -8.58 -15.32
C PRO A 130 38.66 -7.38 -15.28
N ASN A 131 38.93 -6.75 -16.42
CA ASN A 131 39.75 -5.55 -16.58
C ASN A 131 38.96 -4.30 -17.01
N ALA A 132 37.62 -4.31 -16.97
CA ALA A 132 36.85 -3.10 -17.23
C ALA A 132 37.12 -2.09 -16.10
N PRO A 133 37.50 -0.83 -16.40
CA PRO A 133 37.74 0.15 -15.36
C PRO A 133 36.45 0.38 -14.57
N THR A 134 36.54 0.21 -13.25
CA THR A 134 35.47 0.61 -12.33
C THR A 134 35.16 2.07 -12.56
N LEU A 135 33.93 2.36 -13.03
CA LEU A 135 33.39 3.71 -12.99
C LEU A 135 33.17 4.04 -11.51
N MET A 136 34.04 4.89 -10.96
CA MET A 136 33.83 5.57 -9.68
C MET A 136 32.80 6.67 -9.81
#